data_AF-A0AA42Q4K3-F1
#
_entry.id   AF-A0AA42Q4K3-F1
#
_cell.length_a   1.000
_cell.length_b   1.000
_cell.length_c   1.000
_cell.angle_alpha   90.00
_cell.angle_beta   90.00
_cell.angle_gamma   90.00
#
_symmetry.space_group_name_H-M   'P 1'
#
loop_
_entity.id
_entity.type
_entity.pdbx_description
1 polymer ?
#
loop_
_entity_poly.entity_id
_entity_poly.type
_entity_poly.pdbx_seq_one_letter_code
_entity_poly.pdbx_strand_id
1 'polypeptide(L)'
;STLPVHIYLDGKRLQQAVLNLLSNAAKFTFDGSIDLKLQGKYVGRDKWHLRFEVSDSGSGMEPEVLARIQKSLTASRTHAKRGLGLLIAQRIIERMTGHLSIDSHLGRGTNAVFFLMVKQVSDSPLFQALIPLPTSDKHCEHKTMQKLEALQEEQKYELEQLARRGNWSDLHAWIDAMDNGTDYQGLVSAVRHALDELDFEQISNIARTAPLRSLNSDSS
;
A
#
# COMPACT_ATOMS: atom_id res chain seq x y z
N SER A 1 -22.26 -13.17 -12.53
CA SER A 1 -22.78 -12.93 -11.16
C SER A 1 -22.96 -11.43 -10.99
N THR A 2 -24.12 -11.00 -10.52
CA THR A 2 -24.38 -9.58 -10.21
C THR A 2 -23.57 -9.19 -8.96
N LEU A 3 -22.79 -8.11 -9.06
CA LEU A 3 -22.04 -7.53 -7.95
C LEU A 3 -22.85 -6.37 -7.34
N PRO A 4 -22.66 -6.04 -6.05
CA PRO A 4 -23.27 -4.85 -5.46
C PRO A 4 -22.65 -3.59 -6.09
N VAL A 5 -23.48 -2.58 -6.40
CA VAL A 5 -23.02 -1.31 -6.99
C VAL A 5 -22.24 -0.47 -5.98
N HIS A 6 -22.66 -0.49 -4.72
CA HIS A 6 -22.05 0.27 -3.63
C HIS A 6 -21.83 -0.61 -2.40
N ILE A 7 -20.66 -0.45 -1.78
CA ILE A 7 -20.20 -1.19 -0.61
C ILE A 7 -19.45 -0.26 0.34
N TYR A 8 -19.50 -0.56 1.65
CA TYR A 8 -18.68 0.09 2.66
C TYR A 8 -17.31 -0.58 2.78
N LEU A 9 -16.25 0.17 2.48
CA LEU A 9 -14.86 -0.20 2.75
C LEU A 9 -13.95 1.05 2.72
N ASP A 10 -12.69 0.88 3.09
CA ASP A 10 -11.65 1.85 2.77
C ASP A 10 -11.16 1.66 1.31
N GLY A 11 -11.70 2.48 0.41
CA GLY A 11 -11.39 2.40 -1.02
C GLY A 11 -9.92 2.70 -1.35
N LYS A 12 -9.26 3.60 -0.62
CA LYS A 12 -7.84 3.93 -0.85
C LYS A 12 -6.95 2.73 -0.54
N ARG A 13 -7.25 2.02 0.55
CA ARG A 13 -6.53 0.81 0.94
C ARG A 13 -6.72 -0.32 -0.07
N LEU A 14 -7.95 -0.58 -0.49
CA LEU A 14 -8.21 -1.58 -1.52
C LEU A 14 -7.46 -1.25 -2.81
N GLN A 15 -7.54 0.00 -3.28
CA GLN A 15 -6.84 0.44 -4.49
C GLN A 15 -5.34 0.19 -4.37
N GLN A 16 -4.73 0.54 -3.23
CA GLN A 16 -3.30 0.30 -3.00
C GLN A 16 -2.95 -1.18 -3.04
N ALA A 17 -3.73 -2.05 -2.38
CA ALA A 17 -3.50 -3.48 -2.39
C ALA A 17 -3.54 -4.03 -3.83
N VAL A 18 -4.56 -3.66 -4.60
CA VAL A 18 -4.71 -4.09 -6.00
C VAL A 18 -3.58 -3.56 -6.89
N LEU A 19 -3.22 -2.28 -6.76
CA LEU A 19 -2.12 -1.68 -7.54
C LEU A 19 -0.78 -2.35 -7.25
N ASN A 20 -0.52 -2.72 -6.00
CA ASN A 20 0.69 -3.43 -5.64
C ASN A 20 0.76 -4.84 -6.28
N LEU A 21 -0.38 -5.54 -6.36
CA LEU A 21 -0.44 -6.83 -7.04
C LEU A 21 -0.27 -6.68 -8.56
N LEU A 22 -0.94 -5.70 -9.17
CA LEU A 22 -0.82 -5.42 -10.61
C LEU A 22 0.59 -4.95 -11.01
N SER A 23 1.23 -4.14 -10.18
CA SER A 23 2.63 -3.71 -10.35
C SER A 23 3.59 -4.91 -10.34
N ASN A 24 3.40 -5.85 -9.40
CA ASN A 24 4.18 -7.07 -9.39
C ASN A 24 3.95 -7.89 -10.67
N ALA A 25 2.70 -8.09 -11.08
CA ALA A 25 2.37 -8.80 -12.32
C ALA A 25 3.04 -8.16 -13.55
N ALA A 26 2.94 -6.84 -13.69
CA ALA A 26 3.55 -6.08 -14.78
C ALA A 26 5.07 -6.16 -14.80
N LYS A 27 5.70 -6.18 -13.62
CA LYS A 27 7.16 -6.30 -13.51
C LYS A 27 7.70 -7.63 -14.04
N PHE A 28 6.94 -8.72 -13.92
CA PHE A 28 7.38 -10.07 -14.29
C PHE A 28 6.76 -10.60 -15.58
N THR A 29 5.97 -9.77 -16.27
CA THR A 29 5.30 -10.11 -17.53
C THR A 29 5.76 -9.16 -18.62
N PHE A 30 6.61 -9.65 -19.53
CA PHE A 30 7.13 -8.85 -20.64
C PHE A 30 6.23 -8.99 -21.88
N ASP A 31 6.07 -10.22 -22.37
CA ASP A 31 5.15 -10.60 -23.46
C ASP A 31 4.12 -11.58 -22.91
N GLY A 32 2.95 -11.06 -22.55
CA GLY A 32 1.91 -11.85 -21.87
C GLY A 32 0.66 -11.06 -21.52
N SER A 33 -0.20 -11.65 -20.68
CA SER A 33 -1.41 -11.01 -20.19
C SER A 33 -1.40 -10.85 -18.67
N ILE A 34 -2.13 -9.86 -18.21
CA ILE A 34 -2.44 -9.63 -16.80
C ILE A 34 -3.94 -9.46 -16.69
N ASP A 35 -4.57 -10.25 -15.84
CA ASP A 35 -6.01 -10.30 -15.66
C ASP A 35 -6.38 -9.93 -14.22
N LEU A 36 -7.26 -8.95 -14.05
CA LEU A 36 -7.92 -8.64 -12.78
C LEU A 36 -9.37 -9.11 -12.83
N LYS A 37 -9.73 -10.02 -11.93
CA LYS A 37 -11.07 -10.57 -11.84
C LYS A 37 -11.68 -10.30 -10.47
N LEU A 38 -12.91 -9.82 -10.48
CA LEU A 38 -13.73 -9.61 -9.29
C LEU A 38 -14.96 -10.51 -9.34
N GLN A 39 -15.15 -11.30 -8.29
CA GLN A 39 -16.33 -12.13 -8.09
C GLN A 39 -16.94 -11.81 -6.73
N GLY A 40 -18.26 -11.96 -6.62
CA GLY A 40 -18.97 -11.67 -5.38
C GLY A 40 -20.01 -12.74 -5.11
N LYS A 41 -20.11 -13.11 -3.83
CA LYS A 41 -21.14 -14.00 -3.31
C LYS A 41 -21.89 -13.28 -2.20
N TYR A 42 -23.19 -13.10 -2.38
CA TYR A 42 -24.05 -12.62 -1.31
C TYR A 42 -24.11 -13.65 -0.18
N VAL A 43 -23.90 -13.22 1.07
CA VAL A 43 -23.88 -14.09 2.26
C VAL A 43 -24.97 -13.72 3.28
N GLY A 44 -25.94 -12.88 2.87
CA GLY A 44 -27.05 -12.44 3.72
C GLY A 44 -26.73 -11.20 4.56
N ARG A 45 -27.77 -10.57 5.13
CA ARG A 45 -27.67 -9.39 6.01
C ARG A 45 -26.87 -8.24 5.38
N ASP A 46 -27.11 -7.98 4.10
CA ASP A 46 -26.40 -6.98 3.29
C ASP A 46 -24.88 -7.18 3.23
N LYS A 47 -24.39 -8.41 3.44
CA LYS A 47 -22.97 -8.72 3.35
C LYS A 47 -22.65 -9.51 2.08
N TRP A 48 -21.48 -9.21 1.54
CA TRP A 48 -20.90 -9.88 0.39
C TRP A 48 -19.51 -10.38 0.72
N HIS A 49 -19.22 -11.59 0.24
CA HIS A 49 -17.87 -12.11 0.18
C HIS A 49 -17.34 -11.84 -1.23
N LEU A 50 -16.39 -10.90 -1.33
CA LEU A 50 -15.73 -10.56 -2.58
C LEU A 50 -14.44 -11.34 -2.72
N ARG A 51 -14.19 -11.89 -3.91
CA ARG A 51 -12.95 -12.55 -4.32
C ARG A 51 -12.32 -11.71 -5.41
N PHE A 52 -11.12 -11.22 -5.12
CA PHE A 52 -10.26 -10.54 -6.08
C PHE A 52 -9.17 -11.52 -6.51
N GLU A 53 -8.87 -11.51 -7.80
CA GLU A 53 -7.87 -12.38 -8.41
C GLU A 53 -7.06 -11.55 -9.41
N VAL A 54 -5.75 -11.51 -9.21
CA VAL A 54 -4.78 -10.92 -10.13
C VAL A 54 -3.91 -12.03 -10.66
N SER A 55 -4.04 -12.35 -11.94
CA SER A 55 -3.26 -13.40 -12.60
C SER A 55 -2.38 -12.79 -13.68
N ASP A 56 -1.18 -13.34 -13.86
CA ASP A 56 -0.28 -12.99 -14.94
C ASP A 56 0.25 -14.24 -15.65
N SER A 57 0.70 -14.07 -16.90
CA SER A 57 1.36 -15.11 -17.69
C SER A 57 2.88 -14.93 -17.74
N GLY A 58 3.46 -14.27 -16.74
CA GLY A 58 4.87 -13.91 -16.70
C GLY A 58 5.81 -15.08 -16.43
N SER A 59 7.04 -14.77 -16.00
CA SER A 59 8.08 -15.78 -15.74
C SER A 59 7.72 -16.80 -14.66
N GLY A 60 6.73 -16.50 -13.81
CA GLY A 60 6.43 -17.27 -12.62
C GLY A 60 7.61 -17.35 -11.65
N MET A 61 7.52 -18.26 -10.69
CA MET A 61 8.51 -18.46 -9.64
C MET A 61 8.94 -19.91 -9.52
N GLU A 62 10.22 -20.13 -9.19
CA GLU A 62 10.72 -21.42 -8.74
C GLU A 62 10.00 -21.88 -7.46
N PRO A 63 9.76 -23.19 -7.25
CA PRO A 63 9.06 -23.69 -6.06
C PRO A 63 9.70 -23.23 -4.73
N GLU A 64 11.04 -23.18 -4.67
CA GLU A 64 11.77 -22.73 -3.49
C GLU A 64 11.54 -21.23 -3.20
N VAL A 65 11.43 -20.42 -4.25
CA VAL A 65 11.15 -18.99 -4.14
C VAL A 65 9.71 -18.76 -3.68
N LEU A 66 8.75 -19.47 -4.28
CA LEU A 66 7.34 -19.42 -3.88
C LEU A 66 7.17 -19.83 -2.42
N ALA A 67 7.78 -20.94 -2.00
CA ALA A 67 7.71 -21.42 -0.61
C ALA A 67 8.26 -20.38 0.39
N ARG A 68 9.37 -19.73 0.05
CA ARG A 68 9.93 -18.65 0.88
C ARG A 68 8.98 -17.46 0.97
N ILE A 69 8.37 -17.06 -0.15
CA ILE A 69 7.40 -15.96 -0.18
C ILE A 69 6.16 -16.31 0.64
N GLN A 70 5.55 -17.48 0.42
CA GLN A 70 4.39 -17.94 1.18
C GLN A 70 4.68 -17.99 2.69
N LYS A 71 5.86 -18.46 3.07
CA LYS A 71 6.31 -18.42 4.47
C LYS A 71 6.43 -16.99 5.00
N SER A 72 7.01 -16.07 4.23
CA SER A 72 7.08 -14.65 4.59
C SER A 72 5.71 -14.00 4.68
N LEU A 73 4.74 -14.42 3.88
CA LEU A 73 3.36 -13.97 4.04
C LEU A 73 2.82 -14.44 5.39
N THR A 74 2.94 -15.72 5.73
CA THR A 74 2.46 -16.20 7.04
C THR A 74 3.18 -15.61 8.26
N ALA A 75 4.35 -14.99 8.08
CA ALA A 75 5.16 -14.42 9.16
C ALA A 75 5.00 -12.89 9.22
N SER A 76 4.15 -12.38 10.13
CA SER A 76 3.83 -10.94 10.28
C SER A 76 5.00 -9.97 10.55
N ARG A 77 6.27 -10.42 10.58
CA ARG A 77 7.42 -9.60 11.05
C ARG A 77 8.69 -9.68 10.20
N THR A 78 8.65 -10.10 8.93
CA THR A 78 9.88 -10.09 8.09
C THR A 78 10.02 -8.83 7.24
N HIS A 79 11.05 -8.03 7.52
CA HIS A 79 11.55 -6.95 6.65
C HIS A 79 12.35 -7.55 5.48
N ALA A 80 11.66 -8.11 4.48
CA ALA A 80 12.34 -8.62 3.29
C ALA A 80 12.53 -7.49 2.25
N LYS A 81 13.79 -7.11 1.97
CA LYS A 81 14.21 -6.07 1.01
C LYS A 81 13.99 -6.43 -0.49
N ARG A 82 13.15 -7.41 -0.84
CA ARG A 82 12.75 -7.74 -2.22
C ARG A 82 11.28 -8.18 -2.25
N GLY A 83 10.48 -7.61 -3.16
CA GLY A 83 9.06 -7.97 -3.30
C GLY A 83 8.10 -7.20 -2.38
N LEU A 84 8.48 -5.97 -1.99
CA LEU A 84 7.70 -5.10 -1.10
C LEU A 84 6.22 -5.02 -1.50
N GLY A 85 5.94 -4.85 -2.80
CA GLY A 85 4.57 -4.83 -3.37
C GLY A 85 3.64 -5.87 -2.75
N LEU A 86 4.11 -7.12 -2.72
CA LEU A 86 3.30 -8.24 -2.29
C LEU A 86 3.05 -8.24 -0.78
N LEU A 87 4.09 -7.92 0.01
CA LEU A 87 4.00 -7.84 1.46
C LEU A 87 3.08 -6.68 1.89
N ILE A 88 3.08 -5.57 1.16
CA ILE A 88 2.19 -4.44 1.43
C ILE A 88 0.75 -4.81 1.11
N ALA A 89 0.51 -5.42 -0.07
CA ALA A 89 -0.81 -5.90 -0.45
C ALA A 89 -1.36 -6.81 0.64
N GLN A 90 -0.55 -7.76 1.10
CA GLN A 90 -0.89 -8.64 2.20
C GLN A 90 -1.24 -7.89 3.50
N ARG A 91 -0.36 -7.00 3.98
CA ARG A 91 -0.60 -6.23 5.22
C ARG A 91 -1.90 -5.42 5.15
N ILE A 92 -2.16 -4.80 3.99
CA ILE A 92 -3.42 -4.07 3.77
C ILE A 92 -4.61 -5.02 3.84
N ILE A 93 -4.55 -6.14 3.11
CA ILE A 93 -5.64 -7.12 3.06
C ILE A 93 -5.92 -7.70 4.45
N GLU A 94 -4.88 -8.02 5.23
CA GLU A 94 -5.02 -8.51 6.61
C GLU A 94 -5.65 -7.47 7.54
N ARG A 95 -5.25 -6.20 7.43
CA ARG A 95 -5.90 -5.10 8.16
C ARG A 95 -7.36 -4.92 7.77
N MET A 96 -7.71 -5.25 6.53
CA MET A 96 -9.10 -5.33 6.06
C MET A 96 -9.78 -6.67 6.42
N THR A 97 -9.19 -7.45 7.32
CA THR A 97 -9.66 -8.77 7.80
C THR A 97 -9.81 -9.83 6.70
N GLY A 98 -9.08 -9.64 5.59
CA GLY A 98 -8.97 -10.57 4.49
C GLY A 98 -7.77 -11.49 4.60
N HIS A 99 -7.62 -12.34 3.58
CA HIS A 99 -6.46 -13.21 3.43
C HIS A 99 -5.99 -13.19 1.98
N LEU A 100 -4.68 -13.09 1.77
CA LEU A 100 -4.02 -13.15 0.46
C LEU A 100 -3.34 -14.51 0.29
N SER A 101 -3.66 -15.20 -0.79
CA SER A 101 -3.03 -16.45 -1.21
C SER A 101 -2.35 -16.25 -2.56
N ILE A 102 -1.25 -16.97 -2.79
CA ILE A 102 -0.49 -16.89 -4.03
C ILE A 102 -0.14 -18.29 -4.49
N ASP A 103 -0.38 -18.51 -5.77
CA ASP A 103 0.06 -19.67 -6.51
C ASP A 103 0.92 -19.21 -7.70
N SER A 104 1.99 -19.93 -8.03
CA SER A 104 2.89 -19.55 -9.12
C SER A 104 3.64 -20.76 -9.65
N HIS A 105 3.84 -20.78 -10.95
CA HIS A 105 4.57 -21.85 -11.63
C HIS A 105 5.60 -21.25 -12.57
N LEU A 106 6.85 -21.68 -12.44
CA LEU A 106 7.92 -21.25 -13.33
C LEU A 106 7.52 -21.42 -14.81
N GLY A 107 7.65 -20.34 -15.57
CA GLY A 107 7.29 -20.26 -16.99
C GLY A 107 5.80 -20.21 -17.30
N ARG A 108 4.91 -20.17 -16.30
CA ARG A 108 3.44 -20.09 -16.50
C ARG A 108 2.78 -18.87 -15.83
N GLY A 109 3.54 -18.10 -15.06
CA GLY A 109 3.07 -16.90 -14.38
C GLY A 109 2.62 -17.12 -12.93
N THR A 110 1.90 -16.13 -12.41
CA THR A 110 1.51 -16.06 -10.99
C THR A 110 0.02 -15.74 -10.86
N ASN A 111 -0.63 -16.31 -9.85
CA ASN A 111 -1.99 -16.02 -9.47
C ASN A 111 -2.08 -15.59 -8.01
N ALA A 112 -2.46 -14.34 -7.76
CA ALA A 112 -2.68 -13.78 -6.43
C ALA A 112 -4.17 -13.59 -6.18
N VAL A 113 -4.68 -14.22 -5.12
CA VAL A 113 -6.12 -14.25 -4.79
C VAL A 113 -6.32 -13.74 -3.38
N PHE A 114 -7.25 -12.81 -3.19
CA PHE A 114 -7.66 -12.41 -1.86
C PHE A 114 -9.15 -12.21 -1.71
N PHE A 115 -9.59 -12.24 -0.45
CA PHE A 115 -10.98 -12.20 -0.07
C PHE A 115 -11.27 -11.05 0.88
N LEU A 116 -12.42 -10.40 0.70
CA LEU A 116 -12.92 -9.37 1.61
C LEU A 116 -14.39 -9.60 1.93
N MET A 117 -14.75 -9.47 3.20
CA MET A 117 -16.14 -9.33 3.61
C MET A 117 -16.52 -7.85 3.64
N VAL A 118 -17.52 -7.48 2.85
CA VAL A 118 -17.98 -6.10 2.74
C VAL A 118 -19.47 -6.01 2.99
N LYS A 119 -19.93 -4.85 3.46
CA LYS A 119 -21.35 -4.55 3.59
C LYS A 119 -21.81 -3.78 2.36
N GLN A 120 -22.85 -4.25 1.68
CA GLN A 120 -23.56 -3.50 0.66
C GLN A 120 -24.20 -2.27 1.28
N VAL A 121 -24.11 -1.16 0.56
CA VAL A 121 -24.92 0.01 0.86
C VAL A 121 -26.33 -0.31 0.38
N SER A 122 -27.29 -0.37 1.30
CA SER A 122 -28.70 -0.47 0.94
C SER A 122 -29.08 0.76 0.11
N ASP A 123 -29.73 0.57 -1.03
CA ASP A 123 -30.26 1.64 -1.89
C ASP A 123 -31.32 2.47 -1.16
N SER A 124 -30.88 3.32 -0.23
CA SER A 124 -31.69 4.39 0.33
C SER A 124 -31.42 5.64 -0.51
N PRO A 125 -32.45 6.32 -1.03
CA PRO A 125 -32.31 7.57 -1.79
C PRO A 125 -31.48 8.65 -1.07
N LEU A 126 -31.37 8.57 0.27
CA LEU A 126 -30.54 9.47 1.07
C LEU A 126 -29.03 9.30 0.83
N PHE A 127 -28.57 8.12 0.39
CA PHE A 127 -27.14 7.85 0.23
C PHE A 127 -26.52 8.50 -1.00
N GLN A 128 -27.32 8.76 -2.06
CA GLN A 128 -26.87 9.53 -3.23
C GLN A 128 -26.62 11.01 -2.91
N ALA A 129 -27.29 11.56 -1.89
CA ALA A 129 -27.14 12.95 -1.45
C ALA A 129 -26.05 13.13 -0.38
N LEU A 130 -25.54 12.05 0.19
CA LEU A 130 -24.65 12.05 1.36
C LEU A 130 -23.22 11.64 1.05
N ILE A 131 -22.75 11.68 -0.21
CA ILE A 131 -21.29 11.65 -0.46
C ILE A 131 -20.71 12.93 0.14
N PRO A 132 -20.07 12.89 1.31
CA PRO A 132 -19.42 14.07 1.83
C PRO A 132 -18.17 14.24 0.96
N LEU A 133 -18.00 15.43 0.36
CA LEU A 133 -16.66 15.86 -0.02
C LEU A 133 -15.76 15.65 1.20
N PRO A 134 -14.55 15.08 1.04
CA PRO A 134 -13.68 14.82 2.19
C PRO A 134 -13.35 16.16 2.87
N THR A 135 -14.03 16.44 3.97
CA THR A 135 -13.62 17.48 4.91
C THR A 135 -12.53 16.87 5.76
N SER A 136 -11.31 17.35 5.52
CA SER A 136 -10.12 17.09 6.32
C SER A 136 -10.35 17.57 7.75
N ASP A 137 -10.87 16.71 8.61
CA ASP A 137 -10.82 16.89 10.06
C ASP A 137 -10.97 15.53 10.75
N LYS A 138 -9.84 14.93 11.13
CA LYS A 138 -9.78 14.07 12.32
C LYS A 138 -8.46 14.31 13.07
N HIS A 139 -8.65 14.56 14.36
CA HIS A 139 -7.66 14.93 15.36
C HIS A 139 -6.47 13.96 15.44
N CYS A 140 -5.28 14.55 15.51
CA CYS A 140 -4.02 13.86 15.79
C CYS A 140 -3.79 13.86 17.32
N GLU A 141 -3.76 12.69 17.94
CA GLU A 141 -3.29 12.55 19.32
C GLU A 141 -1.77 12.71 19.35
N HIS A 142 -1.29 13.62 20.20
CA HIS A 142 0.13 13.92 20.41
C HIS A 142 0.91 12.65 20.82
N LYS A 143 1.66 12.07 19.88
CA LYS A 143 2.72 11.10 20.16
C LYS A 143 4.06 11.84 20.14
N THR A 144 4.83 11.68 21.21
CA THR A 144 6.11 12.35 21.51
C THR A 144 6.96 12.59 20.25
N MET A 145 7.13 13.86 19.87
CA MET A 145 7.93 14.25 18.71
C MET A 145 9.40 13.91 18.96
N GLN A 146 9.91 12.93 18.22
CA GLN A 146 11.35 12.77 18.04
C GLN A 146 11.87 13.97 17.22
N LYS A 147 13.07 14.47 17.55
CA LYS A 147 13.69 15.62 16.86
C LYS A 147 14.01 15.22 15.41
N LEU A 148 13.19 15.68 14.47
CA LEU A 148 13.34 15.42 13.03
C LEU A 148 14.50 16.24 12.45
N GLU A 149 15.33 15.62 11.62
CA GLU A 149 16.44 16.29 10.95
C GLU A 149 15.96 17.16 9.77
N ALA A 150 16.78 18.14 9.40
CA ALA A 150 16.40 19.16 8.41
C ALA A 150 16.52 18.64 6.97
N LEU A 151 15.42 18.76 6.21
CA LEU A 151 15.34 18.41 4.78
C LEU A 151 15.59 19.64 3.89
N GLN A 152 16.11 19.42 2.68
CA GLN A 152 16.10 20.43 1.62
C GLN A 152 14.67 20.60 1.05
N GLU A 153 14.37 21.74 0.42
CA GLU A 153 13.05 22.01 -0.18
C GLU A 153 12.66 20.96 -1.23
N GLU A 154 13.63 20.55 -2.07
CA GLU A 154 13.44 19.52 -3.10
C GLU A 154 13.06 18.18 -2.48
N GLN A 155 13.76 17.76 -1.42
CA GLN A 155 13.51 16.50 -0.71
C GLN A 155 12.16 16.48 0.00
N LYS A 156 11.73 17.62 0.56
CA LYS A 156 10.39 17.76 1.13
C LYS A 156 9.31 17.61 0.08
N TYR A 157 9.47 18.31 -1.06
CA TYR A 157 8.53 18.25 -2.16
C TYR A 157 8.44 16.82 -2.71
N GLU A 158 9.57 16.15 -2.91
CA GLU A 158 9.59 14.76 -3.35
C GLU A 158 8.84 13.83 -2.38
N LEU A 159 9.16 13.87 -1.08
CA LEU A 159 8.51 13.00 -0.09
C LEU A 159 7.00 13.27 -0.02
N GLU A 160 6.57 14.52 -0.10
CA GLU A 160 5.16 14.89 -0.13
C GLU A 160 4.46 14.36 -1.38
N GLN A 161 5.08 14.51 -2.55
CA GLN A 161 4.52 14.04 -3.82
C GLN A 161 4.45 12.52 -3.87
N LEU A 162 5.46 11.82 -3.35
CA LEU A 162 5.46 10.37 -3.21
C LEU A 162 4.35 9.90 -2.25
N ALA A 163 4.15 10.58 -1.12
CA ALA A 163 3.07 10.30 -0.18
C ALA A 163 1.68 10.54 -0.83
N ARG A 164 1.50 11.66 -1.54
CA ARG A 164 0.25 12.00 -2.24
C ARG A 164 -0.09 11.01 -3.35
N ARG A 165 0.91 10.53 -4.09
CA ARG A 165 0.74 9.51 -5.14
C ARG A 165 0.44 8.13 -4.56
N GLY A 166 0.72 7.91 -3.26
CA GLY A 166 0.55 6.61 -2.61
C GLY A 166 1.51 5.54 -3.14
N ASN A 167 2.55 5.91 -3.90
CA ASN A 167 3.45 4.91 -4.46
C ASN A 167 4.43 4.41 -3.41
N TRP A 168 4.07 3.28 -2.82
CA TRP A 168 4.83 2.65 -1.75
C TRP A 168 6.26 2.26 -2.12
N SER A 169 6.44 1.74 -3.34
CA SER A 169 7.74 1.24 -3.78
C SER A 169 8.73 2.39 -3.92
N ASP A 170 8.25 3.52 -4.43
CA ASP A 170 9.04 4.73 -4.58
C ASP A 170 9.38 5.35 -3.20
N LEU A 171 8.42 5.35 -2.25
CA LEU A 171 8.68 5.80 -0.87
C LEU A 171 9.75 4.97 -0.18
N HIS A 172 9.74 3.64 -0.33
CA HIS A 172 10.80 2.79 0.23
C HIS A 172 12.15 3.00 -0.45
N ALA A 173 12.18 3.12 -1.78
CA ALA A 173 13.42 3.38 -2.50
C ALA A 173 14.02 4.72 -2.10
N TRP A 174 13.18 5.74 -1.93
CA TRP A 174 13.58 7.06 -1.45
C TRP A 174 14.17 6.98 -0.03
N ILE A 175 13.53 6.24 0.88
CA ILE A 175 14.04 6.06 2.26
C ILE A 175 15.37 5.30 2.27
N ASP A 176 15.48 4.22 1.50
CA ASP A 176 16.72 3.45 1.44
C ASP A 176 17.88 4.28 0.85
N ALA A 177 17.58 5.21 -0.08
CA ALA A 177 18.57 6.18 -0.57
C ALA A 177 18.97 7.22 0.50
N MET A 178 18.04 7.59 1.39
CA MET A 178 18.28 8.52 2.50
C MET A 178 18.99 7.88 3.71
N ASP A 179 18.98 6.54 3.83
CA ASP A 179 19.63 5.78 4.90
C ASP A 179 21.16 5.62 4.72
N ASN A 180 21.76 6.35 3.76
CA ASN A 180 23.18 6.28 3.40
C ASN A 180 24.11 7.09 4.33
N GLY A 181 23.97 6.90 5.64
CA GLY A 181 24.90 7.45 6.65
C GLY A 181 24.31 8.53 7.54
N THR A 182 23.78 8.09 8.69
CA THR A 182 23.60 8.79 9.99
C THR A 182 22.85 10.12 10.09
N ASP A 183 22.74 10.95 9.06
CA ASP A 183 22.21 12.32 9.18
C ASP A 183 20.67 12.41 9.21
N TYR A 184 19.96 11.31 8.92
CA TYR A 184 18.50 11.29 8.77
C TYR A 184 17.82 10.17 9.57
N GLN A 185 18.46 9.61 10.61
CA GLN A 185 17.94 8.42 11.29
C GLN A 185 16.58 8.65 11.96
N GLY A 186 16.34 9.82 12.56
CA GLY A 186 15.07 10.17 13.19
C GLY A 186 13.94 10.28 12.16
N LEU A 187 14.18 10.99 11.06
CA LEU A 187 13.27 11.11 9.93
C LEU A 187 12.99 9.76 9.27
N VAL A 188 14.03 8.99 8.94
CA VAL A 188 13.91 7.66 8.35
C VAL A 188 13.11 6.74 9.26
N SER A 189 13.34 6.77 10.58
CA SER A 189 12.57 6.01 11.57
C SER A 189 11.10 6.44 11.60
N ALA A 190 10.81 7.75 11.61
CA ALA A 190 9.45 8.28 11.64
C ALA A 190 8.67 7.94 10.36
N VAL A 191 9.29 8.09 9.18
CA VAL A 191 8.69 7.72 7.90
C VAL A 191 8.52 6.20 7.81
N ARG A 192 9.51 5.40 8.25
CA ARG A 192 9.38 3.93 8.32
C ARG A 192 8.25 3.50 9.26
N HIS A 193 8.05 4.17 10.38
CA HIS A 193 6.94 3.89 11.29
C HIS A 193 5.59 4.24 10.67
N ALA A 194 5.48 5.42 10.05
CA ALA A 194 4.29 5.81 9.31
C ALA A 194 4.03 4.84 8.13
N LEU A 195 5.07 4.31 7.50
CA LEU A 195 4.95 3.25 6.52
C LEU A 195 4.50 1.91 7.15
N ASP A 196 5.02 1.50 8.30
CA ASP A 196 4.54 0.28 8.96
C ASP A 196 3.06 0.40 9.37
N GLU A 197 2.61 1.61 9.69
CA GLU A 197 1.21 1.95 9.97
C GLU A 197 0.37 2.28 8.73
N LEU A 198 0.98 2.27 7.54
CA LEU A 198 0.39 2.66 6.27
C LEU A 198 -0.20 4.10 6.28
N ASP A 199 0.23 4.98 7.17
CA ASP A 199 -0.34 6.31 7.34
C ASP A 199 0.32 7.34 6.40
N PHE A 200 -0.21 7.45 5.18
CA PHE A 200 0.28 8.40 4.17
C PHE A 200 0.06 9.87 4.56
N GLU A 201 -0.97 10.16 5.35
CA GLU A 201 -1.18 11.51 5.90
C GLU A 201 -0.08 11.84 6.90
N GLN A 202 0.29 10.88 7.76
CA GLN A 202 1.44 11.02 8.64
C GLN A 202 2.73 11.23 7.86
N ILE A 203 2.96 10.53 6.73
CA ILE A 203 4.14 10.77 5.88
C ILE A 203 4.12 12.18 5.28
N SER A 204 2.98 12.64 4.75
CA SER A 204 2.81 14.02 4.26
C SER A 204 3.05 15.05 5.37
N ASN A 205 2.57 14.78 6.58
CA ASN A 205 2.77 15.65 7.74
C ASN A 205 4.24 15.67 8.18
N ILE A 206 4.94 14.53 8.13
CA ILE A 206 6.39 14.48 8.39
C ILE A 206 7.14 15.32 7.36
N ALA A 207 6.81 15.20 6.07
CA ALA A 207 7.42 16.00 5.00
C ALA A 207 7.23 17.51 5.24
N ARG A 208 6.00 17.94 5.60
CA ARG A 208 5.67 19.34 5.87
C ARG A 208 6.39 19.88 7.11
N THR A 209 6.42 19.10 8.20
CA THR A 209 6.90 19.54 9.51
C THR A 209 8.41 19.38 9.73
N ALA A 210 9.11 18.63 8.88
CA ALA A 210 10.58 18.55 8.94
C ALA A 210 11.20 19.96 8.85
N PRO A 211 12.25 20.29 9.61
CA PRO A 211 12.90 21.60 9.49
C PRO A 211 13.54 21.78 8.10
N LEU A 212 13.68 23.02 7.61
CA LEU A 212 14.41 23.31 6.36
C LEU A 212 15.89 23.48 6.64
N ARG A 213 16.75 22.87 5.82
CA ARG A 213 18.20 23.07 5.88
C ARG A 213 18.54 24.39 5.18
N SER A 214 19.02 25.40 5.90
CA SER A 214 19.44 26.66 5.29
C SER A 214 20.63 26.42 4.36
N LEU A 215 20.53 26.93 3.12
CA LEU A 215 21.68 27.04 2.22
C LEU A 215 22.61 28.10 2.82
N ASN A 216 23.63 27.67 3.57
CA ASN A 216 24.74 28.58 3.84
C ASN A 216 25.46 28.79 2.50
N SER A 217 25.35 30.03 2.01
CA SER A 217 26.19 30.59 0.96
C SER A 217 27.64 30.67 1.45
N ASP A 218 28.38 29.58 1.32
CA ASP A 218 29.84 29.63 1.28
C ASP A 218 30.26 29.90 -0.17
N SER A 219 30.14 31.17 -0.57
CA SER A 219 30.88 31.74 -1.68
C SER A 219 31.80 32.80 -1.08
N SER A 220 33.09 32.44 -1.00
CA SER A 220 34.21 33.36 -0.77
C SER A 220 34.30 34.44 -1.86
#